data_AF-A0A645FVQ0-F1
#
_entry.id   AF-A0A645FVQ0-F1
#
_cell.length_a   1.000
_cell.length_b   1.000
_cell.length_c   1.000
_cell.angle_alpha   90.00
_cell.angle_beta   90.00
_cell.angle_gamma   90.00
#
_symmetry.space_group_name_H-M   'P 1'
#
loop_
_entity.id
_entity.type
_entity.pdbx_description
1 polymer ?
#
loop_
_entity_poly.entity_id
_entity_poly.type
_entity_poly.pdbx_seq_one_letter_code
_entity_poly.pdbx_strand_id
1 'polypeptide(L)'
;MKEEAILRGGTGVSGINTPDFQRIRKRAFAYDADKGASKVYTPATLTLDELLNERGREFAWENIRRRDLIRYNKFSDSNYVQYVEGKEDFRKWFPIPYSVIEKSVRDENGNPIWTQNPGYN
;
A
#
# COMPACT_ATOMS: atom_id res chain seq x y z
N MET A 1 -0.54 -1.95 10.57
CA MET A 1 0.61 -1.03 10.37
C MET A 1 1.75 -1.27 11.35
N LYS A 2 1.49 -1.61 12.63
CA LYS A 2 2.57 -1.91 13.60
C LYS A 2 3.57 -2.96 13.10
N GLU A 3 3.09 -4.13 12.66
CA GLU A 3 3.96 -5.20 12.15
C GLU A 3 4.79 -4.76 10.93
N GLU A 4 4.19 -3.95 10.05
CA GLU A 4 4.88 -3.38 8.89
C GLU A 4 6.04 -2.48 9.31
N ALA A 5 5.79 -1.61 10.30
CA ALA A 5 6.79 -0.68 10.79
C ALA A 5 7.97 -1.42 11.44
N ILE A 6 7.70 -2.46 12.23
CA ILE A 6 8.74 -3.28 12.87
C ILE A 6 9.60 -3.98 11.82
N LEU A 7 8.99 -4.61 10.81
CA LEU A 7 9.73 -5.25 9.71
C LEU A 7 10.55 -4.27 8.88
N ARG A 8 10.18 -2.98 8.84
CA ARG A 8 10.95 -1.91 8.18
C ARG A 8 12.04 -1.30 9.08
N GLY A 9 12.33 -1.90 10.24
CA GLY A 9 13.37 -1.46 11.16
C GLY A 9 12.88 -0.57 12.31
N GLY A 10 11.57 -0.43 12.47
CA GLY A 10 10.98 0.25 13.64
C GLY A 10 11.24 -0.52 14.94
N THR A 11 11.41 0.20 16.04
CA THR A 11 11.61 -0.40 17.37
C THR A 11 10.32 -1.04 17.88
N GLY A 12 10.39 -2.29 18.31
CA GLY A 12 9.27 -3.03 18.90
C GLY A 12 9.45 -4.54 18.77
N VAL A 13 8.73 -5.32 19.57
CA VAL A 13 8.73 -6.77 19.44
C VAL A 13 7.77 -7.17 18.31
N SER A 14 8.29 -7.90 17.31
CA SER A 14 7.50 -8.45 16.20
C SER A 14 6.33 -9.27 16.73
N GLY A 15 5.16 -9.02 16.17
CA GLY A 15 3.88 -9.35 16.75
C GLY A 15 3.11 -10.46 16.08
N ILE A 16 3.80 -11.49 15.61
CA ILE A 16 3.16 -12.82 15.51
C ILE A 16 2.42 -13.17 16.81
N ASN A 17 3.01 -12.77 17.94
CA ASN A 17 2.43 -12.92 19.26
C ASN A 17 1.73 -11.67 19.80
N THR A 18 1.61 -10.57 19.02
CA THR A 18 0.87 -9.42 19.53
C THR A 18 -0.62 -9.76 19.60
N PRO A 19 -1.31 -9.40 20.70
CA PRO A 19 -2.73 -9.68 20.84
C PRO A 19 -3.57 -9.10 19.70
N ASP A 20 -3.19 -7.93 19.17
CA ASP A 20 -3.93 -7.26 18.10
C ASP A 20 -3.82 -7.99 16.76
N PHE A 21 -2.62 -8.43 16.37
CA PHE A 21 -2.43 -9.19 15.14
C PHE A 21 -3.12 -10.55 15.21
N GLN A 22 -3.00 -11.24 16.35
CA GLN A 22 -3.74 -12.48 16.59
C GLN A 22 -5.26 -12.28 16.58
N ARG A 23 -5.77 -11.13 17.05
CA ARG A 23 -7.20 -10.82 17.03
C ARG A 23 -7.73 -10.75 15.60
N ILE A 24 -7.04 -10.05 14.70
CA ILE A 24 -7.44 -9.95 13.28
C ILE A 24 -7.49 -11.35 12.66
N ARG A 25 -6.44 -12.16 12.87
CA ARG A 25 -6.36 -13.54 12.36
C ARG A 25 -7.47 -14.44 12.89
N LYS A 26 -7.69 -14.45 14.21
CA LYS A 26 -8.75 -15.24 14.85
C LYS A 26 -10.14 -14.85 14.35
N ARG A 27 -10.37 -13.55 14.11
CA ARG A 27 -11.62 -13.06 13.52
C ARG A 27 -11.79 -13.58 12.08
N ALA A 28 -10.74 -13.53 11.26
CA ALA A 28 -10.79 -13.98 9.87
C ALA A 28 -11.11 -15.48 9.73
N PHE A 29 -10.62 -16.33 10.63
CA PHE A 29 -10.81 -17.78 10.60
C PHE A 29 -11.79 -18.31 11.67
N ALA A 30 -12.65 -17.46 12.22
CA ALA A 30 -13.54 -17.83 13.32
C ALA A 30 -14.49 -18.99 12.98
N TYR A 31 -14.78 -19.19 11.69
CA TYR A 31 -15.70 -20.21 11.19
C TYR A 31 -15.01 -21.49 10.70
N ASP A 32 -13.68 -21.51 10.61
CA ASP A 32 -12.93 -22.69 10.21
C ASP A 32 -13.01 -23.78 11.29
N ALA A 33 -12.87 -25.04 10.88
CA ALA A 33 -12.89 -26.19 11.78
C ALA A 33 -11.73 -26.15 12.79
N ASP A 34 -10.57 -25.67 12.37
CA ASP A 34 -9.36 -25.53 13.20
C ASP A 34 -9.20 -24.12 13.82
N LYS A 35 -10.19 -23.23 13.61
CA LYS A 35 -10.16 -21.83 14.07
C LYS A 35 -8.90 -21.06 13.65
N GLY A 36 -8.31 -21.41 12.50
CA GLY A 36 -7.10 -20.78 11.98
C GLY A 36 -5.81 -21.23 12.64
N ALA A 37 -5.82 -22.31 13.43
CA ALA A 37 -4.61 -22.86 14.05
C ALA A 37 -3.54 -23.27 13.02
N SER A 38 -3.95 -23.73 11.83
CA SER A 38 -3.03 -24.08 10.73
C SER A 38 -2.50 -22.87 9.94
N LYS A 39 -3.00 -21.66 10.21
CA LYS A 39 -2.72 -20.44 9.44
C LYS A 39 -1.89 -19.42 10.22
N VAL A 40 -1.18 -19.87 11.26
CA VAL A 40 -0.32 -19.04 12.10
C VAL A 40 0.98 -18.71 11.36
N TYR A 41 1.31 -17.43 11.30
CA TYR A 41 2.60 -16.99 10.77
C TYR A 41 3.74 -17.34 11.71
N THR A 42 4.88 -17.71 11.15
CA THR A 42 6.16 -17.84 11.86
C THR A 42 7.02 -16.62 11.51
N PRO A 43 8.05 -16.30 12.31
CA PRO A 43 8.94 -15.17 11.99
C PRO A 43 9.55 -15.26 10.59
N ALA A 44 9.70 -16.47 10.05
CA ALA A 44 10.17 -16.71 8.70
C ALA A 44 9.11 -16.47 7.61
N THR A 45 7.82 -16.65 7.92
CA THR A 45 6.72 -16.46 6.95
C THR A 45 6.08 -15.09 7.00
N LEU A 46 6.23 -14.34 8.10
CA LEU A 46 5.76 -12.96 8.21
C LEU A 46 6.76 -11.99 7.54
N THR A 47 6.77 -12.00 6.21
CA THR A 47 7.57 -11.09 5.39
C THR A 47 6.81 -9.81 5.04
N LEU A 48 7.50 -8.81 4.51
CA LEU A 48 6.86 -7.58 4.02
C LEU A 48 5.85 -7.87 2.90
N ASP A 49 6.20 -8.72 1.94
CA ASP A 49 5.28 -9.11 0.86
C ASP A 49 4.06 -9.86 1.40
N GLU A 50 4.23 -10.72 2.40
CA GLU A 50 3.11 -11.42 3.00
C GLU A 50 2.19 -10.47 3.79
N LEU A 51 2.76 -9.46 4.44
CA LEU A 51 1.97 -8.43 5.10
C LEU A 51 1.20 -7.58 4.09
N LEU A 52 1.78 -7.28 2.93
CA LEU A 52 1.08 -6.63 1.82
C LEU A 52 -0.06 -7.52 1.30
N ASN A 53 0.13 -8.83 1.22
CA ASN A 53 -0.92 -9.78 0.84
C ASN A 53 -2.05 -9.82 1.88
N GLU A 54 -1.72 -9.89 3.16
CA GLU A 54 -2.70 -9.93 4.26
C GLU A 54 -3.53 -8.65 4.30
N ARG A 55 -2.92 -7.48 4.12
CA ARG A 55 -3.66 -6.20 3.99
C ARG A 55 -4.59 -6.19 2.78
N GLY A 56 -4.18 -6.84 1.69
CA GLY A 56 -5.02 -6.99 0.50
C GLY A 56 -6.26 -7.85 0.73
N ARG A 57 -6.15 -8.88 1.59
CA ARG A 57 -7.30 -9.71 2.01
C ARG A 57 -8.20 -9.00 3.01
N GLU A 58 -7.61 -8.37 4.02
CA GLU A 58 -8.33 -7.76 5.13
C GLU A 58 -9.15 -6.54 4.72
N PHE A 59 -8.56 -5.65 3.93
CA PHE A 59 -9.16 -4.36 3.57
C PHE A 59 -9.52 -4.30 2.09
N ALA A 60 -9.91 -5.46 1.54
CA ALA A 60 -10.36 -5.52 0.17
C ALA A 60 -11.54 -4.53 0.00
N TRP A 61 -11.56 -3.79 -1.11
CA TRP A 61 -12.63 -2.84 -1.47
C TRP A 61 -12.72 -1.57 -0.59
N GLU A 62 -11.81 -1.39 0.37
CA GLU A 62 -11.77 -0.19 1.23
C GLU A 62 -10.86 0.93 0.67
N ASN A 63 -10.55 0.90 -0.63
CA ASN A 63 -9.75 1.92 -1.33
C ASN A 63 -8.31 2.13 -0.78
N ILE A 64 -7.76 1.18 -0.01
CA ILE A 64 -6.39 1.29 0.49
C ILE A 64 -5.34 0.66 -0.43
N ARG A 65 -5.75 -0.27 -1.31
CA ARG A 65 -4.84 -1.15 -2.06
C ARG A 65 -3.87 -0.37 -2.94
N ARG A 66 -4.35 0.65 -3.67
CA ARG A 66 -3.52 1.50 -4.54
C ARG A 66 -2.37 2.13 -3.76
N ARG A 67 -2.68 2.76 -2.62
CA ARG A 67 -1.67 3.42 -1.77
C ARG A 67 -0.67 2.40 -1.22
N ASP A 68 -1.14 1.23 -0.79
CA ASP A 68 -0.26 0.18 -0.29
C ASP A 68 0.72 -0.30 -1.36
N LEU A 69 0.23 -0.56 -2.58
CA LEU A 69 1.09 -0.97 -3.69
C LEU A 69 2.12 0.10 -4.07
N ILE A 70 1.75 1.40 -4.03
CA ILE A 70 2.70 2.49 -4.27
C ILE A 70 3.80 2.50 -3.20
N ARG A 71 3.45 2.41 -1.90
CA ARG A 71 4.43 2.39 -0.79
C ARG A 71 5.36 1.18 -0.82
N TYR A 72 4.91 0.07 -1.39
CA TYR A 72 5.71 -1.15 -1.55
C TYR A 72 6.44 -1.22 -2.90
N ASN A 73 6.36 -0.18 -3.74
CA ASN A 73 6.90 -0.20 -5.11
C ASN A 73 6.38 -1.36 -5.97
N LYS A 74 5.12 -1.76 -5.74
CA LYS A 74 4.40 -2.84 -6.44
C LYS A 74 3.23 -2.33 -7.30
N PHE A 75 3.08 -1.02 -7.44
CA PHE A 75 1.97 -0.42 -8.21
C PHE A 75 1.93 -0.90 -9.67
N SER A 76 3.08 -1.02 -10.31
CA SER A 76 3.23 -1.41 -11.71
C SER A 76 3.46 -2.92 -11.88
N ASP A 77 3.49 -3.68 -10.78
CA ASP A 77 3.75 -5.12 -10.76
C ASP A 77 2.47 -5.90 -11.15
N SER A 78 2.54 -6.61 -12.27
CA SER A 78 1.38 -7.32 -12.82
C SER A 78 0.90 -8.46 -11.93
N ASN A 79 1.71 -8.96 -10.99
CA ASN A 79 1.27 -9.96 -10.00
C ASN A 79 0.22 -9.40 -9.04
N TYR A 80 0.17 -8.08 -8.85
CA TYR A 80 -0.73 -7.42 -7.90
C TYR A 80 -1.89 -6.69 -8.55
N VAL A 81 -1.76 -6.29 -9.82
CA VAL A 81 -2.72 -5.46 -10.56
C VAL A 81 -3.01 -6.00 -11.95
N GLN A 82 -3.03 -7.32 -12.12
CA GLN A 82 -3.15 -7.99 -13.42
C GLN A 82 -4.28 -7.43 -14.30
N TYR A 83 -5.46 -7.19 -13.70
CA TYR A 83 -6.67 -6.76 -14.40
C TYR A 83 -6.84 -5.24 -14.51
N VAL A 84 -5.88 -4.45 -14.02
CA VAL A 84 -5.99 -2.99 -13.96
C VAL A 84 -5.20 -2.39 -15.11
N GLU A 85 -5.90 -1.65 -15.96
CA GLU A 85 -5.30 -0.73 -16.91
C GLU A 85 -4.81 0.53 -16.18
N GLY A 86 -3.82 1.24 -16.72
CA GLY A 86 -3.32 2.46 -16.07
C GLY A 86 -2.33 2.19 -14.94
N LYS A 87 -1.42 1.23 -15.13
CA LYS A 87 -0.36 0.82 -14.18
C LYS A 87 1.02 1.38 -14.52
N GLU A 88 1.10 2.33 -15.44
CA GLU A 88 2.34 3.03 -15.80
C GLU A 88 2.87 3.82 -14.60
N ASP A 89 4.19 3.90 -14.51
CA ASP A 89 4.88 4.47 -13.34
C ASP A 89 4.50 5.91 -13.04
N PHE A 90 4.24 6.73 -14.07
CA PHE A 90 3.82 8.11 -13.90
C PHE A 90 2.44 8.25 -13.25
N ARG A 91 1.58 7.21 -13.37
CA ARG A 91 0.25 7.19 -12.77
C ARG A 91 0.26 6.92 -11.27
N LYS A 92 1.41 6.63 -10.65
CA LYS A 92 1.54 6.57 -9.19
C LYS A 92 1.01 7.86 -8.55
N TRP A 93 1.26 8.99 -9.21
CA TRP A 93 0.78 10.31 -8.82
C TRP A 93 -0.31 10.77 -9.78
N PHE A 94 -1.33 11.46 -9.27
CA PHE A 94 -2.37 12.03 -10.12
C PHE A 94 -1.84 13.29 -10.83
N PRO A 95 -2.39 13.65 -12.00
CA PRO A 95 -2.06 14.92 -12.64
C PRO A 95 -2.52 16.08 -11.74
N ILE A 96 -1.76 17.16 -11.77
CA ILE A 96 -2.18 18.43 -11.19
C ILE A 96 -3.33 18.96 -12.05
N PRO A 97 -4.47 19.40 -11.47
CA PRO A 97 -5.58 19.93 -12.23
C PRO A 97 -5.16 21.10 -13.12
N TYR A 98 -5.65 21.14 -14.37
CA TYR A 98 -5.28 22.16 -15.35
C TYR A 98 -5.51 23.59 -14.85
N SER A 99 -6.62 23.84 -14.16
CA SER A 99 -6.95 25.15 -13.59
C SER A 99 -5.97 25.63 -12.53
N VAL A 100 -5.24 24.73 -11.86
CA VAL A 100 -4.19 25.06 -10.90
C VAL A 100 -2.91 25.46 -11.65
N ILE A 101 -2.56 24.75 -12.71
CA ILE A 101 -1.40 25.07 -13.57
C ILE A 101 -1.60 26.43 -14.25
N GLU A 102 -2.78 26.70 -14.79
CA GLU A 102 -3.11 27.98 -15.43
C GLU A 102 -2.98 29.17 -14.47
N LYS A 103 -3.39 28.98 -13.20
CA LYS A 103 -3.31 29.99 -12.14
C LYS A 103 -1.95 30.02 -11.44
N SER A 104 -0.97 29.27 -11.92
CA SER A 104 0.37 29.28 -11.33
C SER A 104 0.95 30.68 -11.35
N VAL A 105 1.45 31.12 -10.20
CA VAL A 105 2.32 32.30 -10.11
C VAL A 105 3.54 32.06 -11.01
N ARG A 106 4.03 33.13 -11.65
CA ARG A 106 5.21 33.10 -12.51
C ARG A 106 6.44 33.60 -11.74
N ASP A 107 7.60 33.03 -12.03
CA ASP A 107 8.88 33.50 -11.51
C ASP A 107 9.32 34.81 -12.21
N GLU A 108 10.48 35.34 -11.80
CA GLU A 108 11.09 36.53 -12.38
C GLU A 108 11.43 36.42 -13.88
N ASN A 109 11.51 35.19 -14.41
CA ASN A 109 11.76 34.89 -15.82
C ASN A 109 10.46 34.61 -16.59
N GLY A 110 9.30 34.71 -15.94
CA GLY A 110 7.99 34.47 -16.53
C GLY A 110 7.59 32.99 -16.61
N ASN A 111 8.34 32.06 -16.02
CA ASN A 111 8.02 30.62 -16.02
C ASN A 111 7.00 30.28 -14.92
N PRO A 112 6.04 29.38 -15.16
CA PRO A 112 5.15 28.88 -14.11
C PRO A 112 5.94 28.18 -12.99
N ILE A 113 5.68 28.56 -11.73
CA ILE A 113 6.26 27.89 -10.55
C ILE A 113 5.76 26.45 -10.41
N TRP A 114 4.49 26.20 -10.76
CA TRP A 114 3.89 24.87 -10.69
C TRP A 114 3.93 24.24 -12.08
N THR A 115 4.72 23.17 -12.20
CA THR A 115 4.81 22.36 -13.42
C THR A 115 4.04 21.04 -13.25
N GLN A 116 3.51 20.50 -14.34
CA GLN A 116 2.79 19.23 -14.33
C GLN A 116 3.70 18.07 -13.85
N ASN A 117 3.09 17.06 -13.24
CA ASN A 117 3.77 15.81 -12.90
C ASN A 117 4.30 15.12 -14.17
N PRO A 118 5.54 14.59 -14.17
CA PRO A 118 6.12 13.94 -15.33
C PRO A 118 5.20 12.85 -15.91
N GLY A 119 5.09 12.78 -17.24
CA GLY A 119 4.25 11.80 -17.94
C GLY A 119 2.80 12.24 -18.18
N TYR A 120 2.39 13.39 -17.64
CA TYR A 120 1.13 14.05 -17.97
C TYR A 120 1.39 15.29 -18.84
N ASN A 121 0.57 15.46 -19.88
CA ASN A 121 0.58 16.62 -20.78
C ASN A 121 -0.54 17.60 -20.41
#